data_AF-A0A352Z924-F1
#
_entry.id   AF-A0A352Z924-F1
#
_cell.length_a   1.000
_cell.length_b   1.000
_cell.length_c   1.000
_cell.angle_alpha   90.00
_cell.angle_beta   90.00
_cell.angle_gamma   90.00
#
_symmetry.space_group_name_H-M   'P 1'
#
loop_
_entity.id
_entity.type
_entity.pdbx_description
1 polymer ?
#
loop_
_entity_poly.entity_id
_entity_poly.type
_entity_poly.pdbx_seq_one_letter_code
_entity_poly.pdbx_strand_id
1 'polypeptide(L)'
;MNNRRYYKVSIKEPGQAHVRTLEKELGVSNLVAKILVARGMTTAQEAYSFLNPRLEELSDPFLLPDMDKGVARVLKALRLKEPICIYGDYDADGVTACALMVNFFRELGISPLIYIPERREGYGINIQALRILKERDVKLIIALDCGSTNNEEIKHAQELQMDVVVIDHHNIGNSLPEACAVINPKRKDSTFPTRELASCGVTLFFLLALRRKMMEAGQMVKNINLKKELDLVAIGTIGDMAPLVKDNRILVKFGMETMK
;
A
#
# COMPACT_ATOMS: atom_id res chain seq x y z
N MET A 1 -32.39 -34.44 5.05
CA MET A 1 -31.59 -34.63 3.82
C MET A 1 -30.11 -34.49 4.18
N ASN A 2 -29.32 -35.54 3.97
CA ASN A 2 -27.95 -35.67 4.49
C ASN A 2 -26.98 -34.91 3.58
N ASN A 3 -26.56 -33.72 3.99
CA ASN A 3 -25.68 -32.86 3.20
C ASN A 3 -24.21 -33.29 3.40
N ARG A 4 -23.81 -34.43 2.82
CA ARG A 4 -22.40 -34.88 2.85
C ARG A 4 -21.56 -34.00 1.93
N ARG A 5 -20.64 -33.23 2.53
CA ARG A 5 -19.55 -32.55 1.80
C ARG A 5 -18.50 -33.58 1.42
N TYR A 6 -18.17 -33.66 0.13
CA TYR A 6 -17.05 -34.45 -0.36
C TYR A 6 -15.84 -33.54 -0.53
N TYR A 7 -14.70 -33.95 0.00
CA TYR A 7 -13.42 -33.27 -0.20
C TYR A 7 -12.62 -34.06 -1.25
N LYS A 8 -12.12 -33.36 -2.28
CA LYS A 8 -11.19 -33.93 -3.25
C LYS A 8 -9.78 -33.54 -2.85
N VAL A 9 -8.97 -34.53 -2.49
CA VAL A 9 -7.52 -34.32 -2.29
C VAL A 9 -6.84 -34.37 -3.64
N SER A 10 -6.04 -33.36 -3.96
CA SER A 10 -5.22 -33.30 -5.16
C SER A 10 -3.78 -33.01 -4.75
N ILE A 11 -2.86 -33.91 -5.10
CA ILE A 11 -1.42 -33.72 -4.87
C ILE A 11 -0.82 -33.32 -6.22
N LYS A 12 -0.36 -32.08 -6.33
CA LYS A 12 0.45 -31.65 -7.47
C LYS A 12 1.90 -32.03 -7.20
N GLU A 13 2.46 -32.92 -8.01
CA GLU A 13 3.88 -33.23 -7.96
C GLU A 13 4.69 -32.07 -8.59
N PRO A 14 5.56 -31.40 -7.84
CA PRO A 14 6.39 -30.32 -8.37
C PRO A 14 7.44 -30.86 -9.35
N GLY A 15 7.83 -30.04 -10.32
CA GLY A 15 8.83 -30.42 -11.32
C GLY A 15 10.14 -30.83 -10.68
N GLN A 16 10.54 -32.10 -10.85
CA GLN A 16 11.70 -32.70 -10.19
C GLN A 16 13.02 -31.97 -10.49
N ALA A 17 13.15 -31.36 -11.67
CA ALA A 17 14.30 -30.55 -12.03
C ALA A 17 14.47 -29.34 -11.10
N HIS A 18 13.41 -28.55 -10.90
CA HIS A 18 13.43 -27.39 -10.00
C HIS A 18 13.70 -27.82 -8.54
N VAL A 19 13.10 -28.93 -8.09
CA VAL A 19 13.33 -29.45 -6.74
C VAL A 19 14.81 -29.75 -6.51
N ARG A 20 15.46 -30.48 -7.41
CA ARG A 20 16.90 -30.81 -7.31
C ARG A 20 17.78 -29.56 -7.35
N THR A 21 17.41 -28.57 -8.17
CA THR A 21 18.12 -27.28 -8.20
C THR A 21 18.07 -26.59 -6.84
N LEU A 22 16.87 -26.46 -6.25
CA LEU A 22 16.72 -25.81 -4.94
C LEU A 22 17.42 -26.57 -3.81
N GLU A 23 17.36 -27.90 -3.78
CA GLU A 23 18.09 -28.72 -2.80
C GLU A 23 19.60 -28.44 -2.85
N LYS A 24 20.17 -28.46 -4.06
CA LYS A 24 21.61 -28.30 -4.25
C LYS A 24 22.07 -26.88 -3.95
N GLU A 25 21.37 -25.86 -4.45
CA GLU A 25 21.83 -24.47 -4.38
C GLU A 25 21.51 -23.80 -3.03
N LEU A 26 20.42 -24.21 -2.36
CA LEU A 26 20.02 -23.63 -1.08
C LEU A 26 20.36 -24.50 0.13
N GLY A 27 20.78 -25.76 -0.07
CA GLY A 27 21.07 -26.70 1.00
C GLY A 27 19.85 -27.07 1.84
N VAL A 28 18.63 -26.93 1.28
CA VAL A 28 17.38 -27.26 1.96
C VAL A 28 17.00 -28.73 1.72
N SER A 29 16.16 -29.29 2.60
CA SER A 29 15.68 -30.66 2.43
C SER A 29 14.75 -30.81 1.22
N ASN A 30 14.63 -32.04 0.70
CA ASN A 30 13.72 -32.39 -0.40
C ASN A 30 12.29 -31.90 -0.17
N LEU A 31 11.79 -32.05 1.07
CA LEU A 31 10.44 -31.63 1.44
C LEU A 31 10.28 -30.11 1.33
N VAL A 32 11.27 -29.34 1.82
CA VAL A 32 11.25 -27.88 1.73
C VAL A 32 11.33 -27.44 0.26
N ALA A 33 12.22 -28.03 -0.54
CA ALA A 33 12.31 -27.74 -1.97
C ALA A 33 11.00 -28.02 -2.72
N LYS A 34 10.35 -29.17 -2.46
CA LYS A 34 9.03 -29.50 -3.04
C LYS A 34 7.97 -28.47 -2.67
N ILE A 35 7.95 -28.04 -1.41
CA ILE A 35 7.00 -27.03 -0.92
C ILE A 35 7.24 -25.67 -1.60
N LEU A 36 8.49 -25.26 -1.79
CA LEU A 36 8.82 -24.00 -2.45
C LEU A 36 8.40 -24.01 -3.93
N VAL A 37 8.72 -25.09 -4.66
CA VAL A 37 8.29 -25.26 -6.06
C VAL A 37 6.78 -25.31 -6.19
N ALA A 38 6.08 -25.98 -5.26
CA ALA A 38 4.62 -26.01 -5.23
C ALA A 38 3.99 -24.63 -5.00
N ARG A 39 4.73 -23.69 -4.38
CA ARG A 39 4.35 -22.28 -4.22
C ARG A 39 4.76 -21.39 -5.40
N GLY A 40 5.28 -21.98 -6.48
CA GLY A 40 5.67 -21.27 -7.70
C GLY A 40 7.14 -20.82 -7.72
N MET A 41 7.89 -21.01 -6.63
CA MET A 41 9.30 -20.63 -6.57
C MET A 41 10.16 -21.67 -7.27
N THR A 42 10.60 -21.35 -8.48
CA THR A 42 11.27 -22.33 -9.38
C THR A 42 12.77 -22.06 -9.55
N THR A 43 13.26 -20.93 -9.04
CA THR A 43 14.68 -20.56 -9.08
C THR A 43 15.26 -20.43 -7.67
N ALA A 44 16.56 -20.72 -7.53
CA ALA A 44 17.23 -20.58 -6.24
C ALA A 44 17.22 -19.14 -5.74
N GLN A 45 17.38 -18.15 -6.62
CA GLN A 45 17.33 -16.74 -6.25
C GLN A 45 15.97 -16.33 -5.66
N GLU A 46 14.87 -16.72 -6.32
CA GLU A 46 13.51 -16.41 -5.86
C GLU A 46 13.22 -17.05 -4.50
N ALA A 47 13.56 -18.34 -4.36
CA ALA A 47 13.38 -19.06 -3.10
C ALA A 47 14.28 -18.50 -1.98
N TYR A 48 15.53 -18.15 -2.28
CA TYR A 48 16.44 -17.53 -1.32
C TYR A 48 15.90 -16.19 -0.81
N SER A 49 15.49 -15.29 -1.70
CA SER A 49 14.93 -13.98 -1.34
C SER A 49 13.62 -14.12 -0.55
N PHE A 50 12.79 -15.12 -0.86
CA PHE A 50 11.57 -15.38 -0.07
C PHE A 50 11.88 -15.84 1.36
N LEU A 51 12.89 -16.71 1.54
CA LEU A 51 13.29 -17.22 2.85
C LEU A 51 14.07 -16.18 3.65
N ASN A 52 14.90 -15.37 2.99
CA ASN A 52 15.80 -14.39 3.58
C ASN A 52 15.51 -12.97 3.03
N PRO A 53 14.32 -12.41 3.30
CA PRO A 53 13.97 -11.09 2.78
C PRO A 53 14.85 -9.99 3.37
N ARG A 54 15.23 -9.01 2.53
CA ARG A 54 16.05 -7.86 2.94
C ARG A 54 15.33 -6.55 2.62
N LEU A 55 15.39 -5.57 3.53
CA LEU A 55 14.76 -4.25 3.31
C LEU A 55 15.33 -3.52 2.08
N GLU A 56 16.58 -3.78 1.73
CA GLU A 56 17.25 -3.20 0.55
C GLU A 56 16.69 -3.75 -0.78
N GLU A 57 15.95 -4.86 -0.75
CA GLU A 57 15.30 -5.47 -1.91
C GLU A 57 13.88 -4.93 -2.17
N LEU A 58 13.41 -3.96 -1.38
CA LEU A 58 12.14 -3.28 -1.65
C LEU A 58 12.20 -2.57 -3.01
N SER A 59 11.11 -2.67 -3.75
CA SER A 59 10.97 -2.07 -5.08
C SER A 59 11.08 -0.54 -5.04
N ASP A 60 11.49 0.08 -6.15
CA ASP A 60 11.50 1.54 -6.27
C ASP A 60 10.05 2.10 -6.25
N PRO A 61 9.69 3.00 -5.30
CA PRO A 61 8.38 3.63 -5.26
C PRO A 61 7.96 4.29 -6.58
N PHE A 62 8.90 4.80 -7.38
CA PHE A 62 8.59 5.52 -8.62
C PHE A 62 8.18 4.59 -9.78
N LEU A 63 8.18 3.27 -9.57
CA LEU A 63 7.55 2.31 -10.49
C LEU A 63 6.01 2.29 -10.36
N LEU A 64 5.46 2.89 -9.30
CA LEU A 64 4.02 3.12 -9.15
C LEU A 64 3.60 4.34 -10.00
N PRO A 65 2.59 4.22 -10.87
CA PRO A 65 2.09 5.35 -11.65
C PRO A 65 1.64 6.50 -10.77
N ASP A 66 1.82 7.73 -11.27
CA ASP A 66 1.51 8.99 -10.60
C ASP A 66 2.20 9.23 -9.24
N MET A 67 3.16 8.39 -8.83
CA MET A 67 3.93 8.59 -7.60
C MET A 67 4.55 10.00 -7.55
N ASP A 68 5.25 10.41 -8.62
CA ASP A 68 5.84 11.76 -8.72
C ASP A 68 4.78 12.87 -8.64
N LYS A 69 3.61 12.70 -9.28
CA LYS A 69 2.54 13.69 -9.28
C LYS A 69 1.93 13.87 -7.89
N GLY A 70 1.64 12.76 -7.22
CA GLY A 70 1.11 12.77 -5.86
C GLY A 70 2.09 13.39 -4.86
N VAL A 71 3.36 12.99 -4.93
CA VAL A 71 4.42 13.57 -4.09
C VAL A 71 4.56 15.07 -4.35
N ALA A 72 4.63 15.50 -5.61
CA ALA A 72 4.70 16.92 -5.95
C ALA A 72 3.50 17.72 -5.43
N ARG A 73 2.29 17.14 -5.49
CA ARG A 73 1.07 17.79 -5.00
C ARG A 73 1.07 17.94 -3.47
N VAL A 74 1.50 16.91 -2.75
CA VAL A 74 1.64 16.98 -1.28
C VAL A 74 2.71 17.99 -0.90
N LEU A 75 3.89 17.97 -1.54
CA LEU A 75 4.94 18.97 -1.29
C LEU A 75 4.47 20.41 -1.53
N LYS A 76 3.65 20.64 -2.57
CA LYS A 76 3.01 21.94 -2.81
C LYS A 76 2.11 22.34 -1.63
N ALA A 77 1.25 21.43 -1.15
CA ALA A 77 0.38 21.70 0.01
C ALA A 77 1.19 22.05 1.25
N LEU A 78 2.25 21.28 1.55
CA LEU A 78 3.12 21.51 2.70
C LEU A 78 3.79 22.89 2.62
N ARG A 79 4.32 23.26 1.44
CA ARG A 79 4.95 24.58 1.22
C ARG A 79 3.96 25.73 1.39
N LEU A 80 2.75 25.58 0.88
CA LEU A 80 1.70 26.59 0.94
C LEU A 80 0.91 26.57 2.26
N LYS A 81 1.22 25.63 3.16
CA LYS A 81 0.47 25.39 4.41
C LYS A 81 -1.03 25.22 4.16
N GLU A 82 -1.37 24.55 3.05
CA GLU A 82 -2.76 24.23 2.72
C GLU A 82 -3.36 23.30 3.79
N PRO A 83 -4.62 23.49 4.20
CA PRO A 83 -5.33 22.52 5.04
C PRO A 83 -5.48 21.17 4.31
N ILE A 84 -4.91 20.11 4.91
CA ILE A 84 -4.92 18.74 4.37
C ILE A 84 -5.86 17.87 5.20
N CYS A 85 -6.67 17.05 4.52
CA CYS A 85 -7.41 15.95 5.12
C CYS A 85 -6.80 14.61 4.70
N ILE A 86 -6.52 13.75 5.68
CA ILE A 86 -6.27 12.33 5.47
C ILE A 86 -7.62 11.61 5.52
N TYR A 87 -8.03 11.05 4.40
CA TYR A 87 -9.30 10.34 4.25
C TYR A 87 -9.02 8.84 4.15
N GLY A 88 -9.50 8.04 5.10
CA GLY A 88 -9.24 6.59 5.14
C GLY A 88 -10.46 5.73 4.88
N ASP A 89 -10.25 4.42 4.88
CA ASP A 89 -11.30 3.41 5.12
C ASP A 89 -11.34 2.95 6.59
N TYR A 90 -12.44 2.35 6.99
CA TYR A 90 -12.71 1.94 8.38
C TYR A 90 -12.08 0.61 8.78
N ASP A 91 -11.52 -0.15 7.85
CA ASP A 91 -10.92 -1.45 8.15
C ASP A 91 -9.46 -1.34 8.63
N ALA A 92 -8.81 -2.48 8.87
CA ALA A 92 -7.45 -2.48 9.40
C ALA A 92 -6.42 -1.87 8.43
N ASP A 93 -6.60 -2.03 7.11
CA ASP A 93 -5.66 -1.51 6.13
C ASP A 93 -5.82 0.00 6.00
N GLY A 94 -7.05 0.49 5.82
CA GLY A 94 -7.37 1.92 5.78
C GLY A 94 -6.96 2.68 7.05
N VAL A 95 -7.21 2.10 8.24
CA VAL A 95 -6.83 2.73 9.52
C VAL A 95 -5.32 2.77 9.70
N THR A 96 -4.60 1.70 9.36
CA THR A 96 -3.13 1.67 9.47
C THR A 96 -2.46 2.57 8.43
N ALA A 97 -2.99 2.65 7.21
CA ALA A 97 -2.56 3.63 6.20
C ALA A 97 -2.72 5.07 6.71
N CYS A 98 -3.88 5.40 7.30
CA CYS A 98 -4.09 6.69 7.95
C CYS A 98 -3.07 6.97 9.05
N ALA A 99 -2.83 6.01 9.94
CA ALA A 99 -1.87 6.15 11.02
C ALA A 99 -0.45 6.44 10.50
N LEU A 100 0.00 5.74 9.46
CA LEU A 100 1.29 5.96 8.81
C LEU A 100 1.44 7.41 8.32
N MET A 101 0.45 7.90 7.57
CA MET A 101 0.46 9.25 7.02
C MET A 101 0.44 10.31 8.11
N VAL A 102 -0.40 10.12 9.13
CA VAL A 102 -0.52 11.03 10.28
C VAL A 102 0.77 11.06 11.10
N ASN A 103 1.38 9.90 11.39
CA ASN A 103 2.65 9.83 12.13
C ASN A 103 3.77 10.55 11.37
N PHE A 104 3.86 10.36 10.05
CA PHE A 104 4.81 11.09 9.21
C PHE A 104 4.58 12.61 9.26
N PHE A 105 3.33 13.06 9.14
CA PHE A 105 3.01 14.50 9.18
C PHE A 105 3.30 15.10 10.56
N ARG A 106 3.06 14.35 11.64
CA ARG A 106 3.40 14.76 13.01
C ARG A 106 4.91 14.90 13.23
N GLU A 107 5.73 14.01 12.67
CA GLU A 107 7.20 14.18 12.68
C GLU A 107 7.65 15.44 11.92
N LEU A 108 6.84 15.93 10.98
CA LEU A 108 7.03 17.22 10.31
C LEU A 108 6.42 18.41 11.08
N GLY A 109 5.81 18.17 12.24
CA GLY A 109 5.12 19.20 13.05
C GLY A 109 3.75 19.62 12.49
N ILE A 110 3.12 18.77 11.67
CA ILE A 110 1.85 19.05 11.00
C ILE A 110 0.76 18.14 11.58
N SER A 111 -0.38 18.73 11.91
CA SER A 111 -1.57 18.01 12.38
C SER A 111 -2.66 18.09 11.30
N PRO A 112 -2.76 17.09 10.40
CA PRO A 112 -3.80 17.10 9.38
C PRO A 112 -5.18 16.82 9.99
N LEU A 113 -6.24 17.19 9.27
CA LEU A 113 -7.57 16.68 9.53
C LEU A 113 -7.61 15.18 9.18
N ILE A 114 -8.42 14.42 9.90
CA ILE A 114 -8.60 12.99 9.66
C ILE A 114 -10.10 12.76 9.46
N TYR A 115 -10.45 12.04 8.39
CA TYR A 115 -11.80 11.56 8.14
C TYR A 115 -11.74 10.06 7.88
N ILE A 116 -12.43 9.28 8.70
CA ILE A 116 -12.64 7.86 8.48
C ILE A 116 -14.15 7.67 8.47
N PRO A 117 -14.77 7.22 7.36
CA PRO A 117 -16.20 7.04 7.27
C PRO A 117 -16.64 5.93 8.21
N GLU A 118 -17.85 6.06 8.76
CA GLU A 118 -18.48 4.94 9.41
C GLU A 118 -18.96 3.92 8.37
N ARG A 119 -18.98 2.63 8.70
CA ARG A 119 -19.48 1.58 7.78
C ARG A 119 -20.90 1.85 7.25
N ARG A 120 -21.74 2.56 8.01
CA ARG A 120 -23.09 2.96 7.59
C ARG A 120 -23.11 4.04 6.50
N GLU A 121 -22.03 4.81 6.35
CA GLU A 121 -21.86 5.79 5.26
C GLU A 121 -21.51 5.11 3.93
N GLY A 122 -21.17 3.82 3.96
CA GLY A 122 -20.70 3.06 2.81
C GLY A 122 -19.18 3.07 2.70
N TYR A 123 -18.68 2.48 1.62
CA TYR A 123 -17.26 2.39 1.32
C TYR A 123 -16.85 3.50 0.33
N GLY A 124 -15.69 4.11 0.58
CA GLY A 124 -15.09 5.13 -0.27
C GLY A 124 -15.53 6.56 0.02
N ILE A 125 -15.07 7.48 -0.84
CA ILE A 125 -15.34 8.92 -0.70
C ILE A 125 -16.84 9.16 -0.89
N ASN A 126 -17.46 9.94 -0.01
CA ASN A 126 -18.87 10.31 -0.13
C ASN A 126 -19.08 11.84 -0.14
N ILE A 127 -20.16 12.28 -0.78
CA ILE A 127 -20.47 13.70 -1.00
C ILE A 127 -20.72 14.47 0.30
N GLN A 128 -21.30 13.84 1.32
CA GLN A 128 -21.56 14.52 2.60
C GLN A 128 -20.26 14.82 3.33
N ALA A 129 -19.31 13.87 3.34
CA ALA A 129 -17.98 14.09 3.86
C ALA A 129 -17.29 15.25 3.13
N LEU A 130 -17.36 15.31 1.80
CA LEU A 130 -16.77 16.40 1.02
C LEU A 130 -17.34 17.78 1.40
N ARG A 131 -18.64 17.87 1.69
CA ARG A 131 -19.26 19.12 2.17
C ARG A 131 -18.70 19.53 3.53
N ILE A 132 -18.58 18.58 4.47
CA ILE A 132 -17.97 18.83 5.79
C ILE A 132 -16.51 19.28 5.64
N LEU A 133 -15.75 18.65 4.74
CA LEU A 133 -14.36 19.02 4.50
C LEU A 133 -14.24 20.41 3.86
N LYS A 134 -15.17 20.78 2.97
CA LYS A 134 -15.26 22.12 2.39
C LYS A 134 -15.53 23.19 3.46
N GLU A 135 -16.43 22.92 4.40
CA GLU A 135 -16.70 23.81 5.54
C GLU A 135 -15.47 24.03 6.43
N ARG A 136 -14.54 23.06 6.44
CA ARG A 136 -13.25 23.14 7.15
C ARG A 136 -12.11 23.74 6.32
N ASP A 137 -12.43 24.30 5.15
CA ASP A 137 -11.48 24.89 4.18
C ASP A 137 -10.36 23.94 3.75
N VAL A 138 -10.63 22.62 3.73
CA VAL A 138 -9.71 21.64 3.16
C VAL A 138 -9.39 22.00 1.71
N LYS A 139 -8.11 21.92 1.33
CA LYS A 139 -7.64 22.15 -0.05
C LYS A 139 -7.08 20.90 -0.70
N LEU A 140 -6.62 19.95 0.10
CA LEU A 140 -6.09 18.68 -0.37
C LEU A 140 -6.67 17.53 0.47
N ILE A 141 -7.24 16.55 -0.22
CA ILE A 141 -7.62 15.26 0.33
C ILE A 141 -6.59 14.24 -0.10
N ILE A 142 -6.02 13.51 0.86
CA ILE A 142 -5.21 12.33 0.61
C ILE A 142 -6.09 11.13 0.96
N ALA A 143 -6.67 10.50 -0.04
CA ALA A 143 -7.50 9.31 0.11
C ALA A 143 -6.61 8.06 0.19
N LEU A 144 -6.76 7.32 1.27
CA LEU A 144 -6.00 6.12 1.61
C LEU A 144 -6.97 4.94 1.66
N ASP A 145 -6.62 3.88 0.94
CA ASP A 145 -7.41 2.64 0.86
C ASP A 145 -8.82 2.79 0.27
N CYS A 146 -9.01 3.87 -0.49
CA CYS A 146 -10.20 4.11 -1.27
C CYS A 146 -9.93 5.13 -2.37
N GLY A 147 -10.93 5.37 -3.22
CA GLY A 147 -10.89 6.42 -4.23
C GLY A 147 -10.68 5.93 -5.67
N SER A 148 -10.14 4.71 -5.90
CA SER A 148 -9.86 4.23 -7.27
C SER A 148 -11.09 4.10 -8.17
N THR A 149 -12.29 4.03 -7.59
CA THR A 149 -13.57 3.92 -8.31
C THR A 149 -14.51 5.11 -8.08
N ASN A 150 -14.15 6.06 -7.21
CA ASN A 150 -14.96 7.23 -6.82
C ASN A 150 -14.88 8.38 -7.83
N ASN A 151 -15.21 8.09 -9.10
CA ASN A 151 -15.09 9.06 -10.20
C ASN A 151 -15.97 10.30 -9.98
N GLU A 152 -17.23 10.10 -9.57
CA GLU A 152 -18.19 11.18 -9.36
C GLU A 152 -17.82 12.03 -8.14
N GLU A 153 -17.42 11.39 -7.05
CA GLU A 153 -17.09 12.09 -5.81
C GLU A 153 -15.78 12.87 -5.93
N ILE A 154 -14.78 12.33 -6.64
CA ILE A 154 -13.53 13.05 -6.91
C ILE A 154 -13.79 14.26 -7.81
N LYS A 155 -14.64 14.12 -8.84
CA LYS A 155 -15.07 15.26 -9.66
C LYS A 155 -15.78 16.32 -8.82
N HIS A 156 -16.66 15.90 -7.91
CA HIS A 156 -17.34 16.83 -7.01
C HIS A 156 -16.37 17.53 -6.05
N ALA A 157 -15.34 16.84 -5.55
CA ALA A 157 -14.30 17.47 -4.73
C ALA A 157 -13.59 18.60 -5.50
N GLN A 158 -13.33 18.41 -6.79
CA GLN A 158 -12.74 19.45 -7.64
C GLN A 158 -13.67 20.64 -7.88
N GLU A 159 -14.97 20.42 -8.07
CA GLU A 159 -15.98 21.48 -8.13
C GLU A 159 -15.98 22.32 -6.83
N LEU A 160 -15.70 21.67 -5.69
CA LEU A 160 -15.51 22.32 -4.40
C LEU A 160 -14.10 22.92 -4.19
N GLN A 161 -13.25 22.91 -5.23
CA GLN A 161 -11.87 23.41 -5.21
C GLN A 161 -10.96 22.66 -4.21
N MET A 162 -11.19 21.36 -4.07
CA MET A 162 -10.35 20.45 -3.31
C MET A 162 -9.64 19.50 -4.27
N ASP A 163 -8.32 19.47 -4.20
CA ASP A 163 -7.54 18.48 -4.91
C ASP A 163 -7.61 17.13 -4.19
N VAL A 164 -7.53 16.03 -4.95
CA VAL A 164 -7.51 14.67 -4.40
C VAL A 164 -6.26 13.94 -4.89
N VAL A 165 -5.53 13.32 -3.96
CA VAL A 165 -4.50 12.32 -4.23
C VAL A 165 -5.02 10.98 -3.72
N VAL A 166 -5.15 10.00 -4.61
CA VAL A 166 -5.60 8.65 -4.29
C VAL A 166 -4.40 7.74 -4.10
N ILE A 167 -4.34 7.05 -2.97
CA ILE A 167 -3.35 6.00 -2.64
C ILE A 167 -4.16 4.77 -2.24
N ASP A 168 -4.19 3.78 -3.14
CA ASP A 168 -5.17 2.70 -3.06
C ASP A 168 -4.61 1.44 -3.74
N HIS A 169 -5.25 0.30 -3.50
CA HIS A 169 -4.87 -1.01 -4.02
C HIS A 169 -6.07 -1.83 -4.54
N HIS A 170 -7.28 -1.27 -4.45
CA HIS A 170 -8.50 -1.88 -4.96
C HIS A 170 -8.48 -2.01 -6.49
N ASN A 171 -9.42 -2.80 -7.02
CA ASN A 171 -9.56 -2.93 -8.47
C ASN A 171 -9.91 -1.59 -9.12
N ILE A 172 -9.22 -1.29 -10.22
CA ILE A 172 -9.50 -0.10 -11.02
C ILE A 172 -10.80 -0.33 -11.81
N GLY A 173 -11.68 0.67 -11.84
CA GLY A 173 -12.89 0.68 -12.64
C GLY A 173 -12.61 0.77 -14.15
N ASN A 174 -13.66 1.11 -14.94
CA ASN A 174 -13.52 1.27 -16.38
C ASN A 174 -12.64 2.47 -16.78
N SER A 175 -12.65 3.52 -15.96
CA SER A 175 -11.83 4.72 -16.10
C SER A 175 -11.13 5.02 -14.78
N LEU A 176 -9.99 5.71 -14.86
CA LEU A 176 -9.37 6.31 -13.68
C LEU A 176 -10.14 7.58 -13.29
N PRO A 177 -10.31 7.86 -11.99
CA PRO A 177 -10.89 9.12 -11.55
C PRO A 177 -9.98 10.28 -11.93
N GLU A 178 -10.56 11.45 -12.17
CA GLU A 178 -9.83 12.67 -12.57
C GLU A 178 -9.07 13.32 -11.40
N ALA A 179 -8.51 12.52 -10.47
CA ALA A 179 -7.71 13.00 -9.34
C ALA A 179 -6.37 13.61 -9.80
N CYS A 180 -5.70 14.39 -8.94
CA CYS A 180 -4.35 14.90 -9.22
C CYS A 180 -3.33 13.77 -9.40
N ALA A 181 -3.54 12.66 -8.69
CA ALA A 181 -2.75 11.45 -8.80
C ALA A 181 -3.60 10.25 -8.35
N VAL A 182 -3.47 9.12 -9.07
CA VAL A 182 -4.07 7.84 -8.68
C VAL A 182 -2.96 6.80 -8.56
N ILE A 183 -2.45 6.61 -7.35
CA ILE A 183 -1.33 5.72 -7.07
C ILE A 183 -1.90 4.37 -6.67
N ASN A 184 -1.90 3.44 -7.62
CA ASN A 184 -2.43 2.09 -7.40
C ASN A 184 -1.65 1.05 -8.21
N PRO A 185 -1.12 -0.01 -7.57
CA PRO A 185 -0.31 -1.04 -8.22
C PRO A 185 -1.10 -1.86 -9.27
N LYS A 186 -2.43 -1.89 -9.19
CA LYS A 186 -3.31 -2.60 -10.11
C LYS A 186 -3.62 -1.83 -11.39
N ARG A 187 -3.17 -0.58 -11.53
CA ARG A 187 -3.24 0.14 -12.79
C ARG A 187 -2.58 -0.66 -13.93
N LYS A 188 -3.11 -0.49 -15.14
CA LYS A 188 -2.63 -1.20 -16.35
C LYS A 188 -1.23 -0.75 -16.77
N ASP A 189 -0.89 0.51 -16.51
CA ASP A 189 0.41 1.13 -16.79
C ASP A 189 1.41 0.97 -15.63
N SER A 190 1.04 0.29 -14.55
CA SER A 190 1.94 0.05 -13.42
C SER A 190 3.01 -0.98 -13.77
N THR A 191 4.27 -0.60 -13.53
CA THR A 191 5.43 -1.50 -13.65
C THR A 191 5.92 -2.00 -12.28
N PHE A 192 5.20 -1.63 -11.21
CA PHE A 192 5.55 -2.03 -9.85
C PHE A 192 5.45 -3.57 -9.68
N PRO A 193 6.50 -4.25 -9.16
CA PRO A 193 6.56 -5.72 -9.17
C PRO A 193 5.47 -6.43 -8.35
N THR A 194 4.99 -5.81 -7.27
CA THR A 194 3.98 -6.38 -6.37
C THR A 194 2.62 -5.76 -6.66
N ARG A 195 1.80 -6.43 -7.48
CA ARG A 195 0.47 -5.94 -7.88
C ARG A 195 -0.58 -5.99 -6.76
N GLU A 196 -0.40 -6.91 -5.81
CA GLU A 196 -1.31 -7.15 -4.68
C GLU A 196 -0.73 -6.56 -3.38
N LEU A 197 -0.14 -5.36 -3.43
CA LEU A 197 0.17 -4.63 -2.19
C LEU A 197 -1.13 -4.32 -1.44
N ALA A 198 -1.08 -4.33 -0.13
CA ALA A 198 -2.09 -3.66 0.71
C ALA A 198 -1.90 -2.13 0.63
N SER A 199 -2.95 -1.35 0.88
CA SER A 199 -2.93 0.11 0.84
C SER A 199 -1.97 0.73 1.84
N CYS A 200 -1.81 0.17 3.05
CA CYS A 200 -0.78 0.58 4.00
C CYS A 200 0.63 0.41 3.43
N GLY A 201 0.86 -0.61 2.60
CA GLY A 201 2.09 -0.82 1.85
C GLY A 201 2.29 0.25 0.77
N VAL A 202 1.27 0.54 -0.04
CA VAL A 202 1.31 1.63 -1.03
C VAL A 202 1.59 2.98 -0.35
N THR A 203 0.97 3.21 0.81
CA THR A 203 1.18 4.40 1.65
C THR A 203 2.61 4.48 2.17
N LEU A 204 3.20 3.38 2.64
CA LEU A 204 4.61 3.36 3.01
C LEU A 204 5.53 3.73 1.83
N PHE A 205 5.28 3.16 0.64
CA PHE A 205 6.05 3.52 -0.57
C PHE A 205 5.89 4.99 -0.94
N PHE A 206 4.68 5.54 -0.79
CA PHE A 206 4.45 6.98 -0.95
C PHE A 206 5.28 7.82 0.03
N LEU A 207 5.29 7.44 1.30
CA LEU A 207 6.10 8.12 2.33
C LEU A 207 7.60 8.00 2.07
N LEU A 208 8.07 6.85 1.57
CA LEU A 208 9.46 6.68 1.14
C LEU A 208 9.81 7.65 0.00
N ALA A 209 8.94 7.77 -1.02
CA ALA A 209 9.11 8.69 -2.14
C ALA A 209 9.07 10.15 -1.70
N LEU A 210 8.10 10.52 -0.86
CA LEU A 210 7.95 11.86 -0.30
C LEU A 210 9.20 12.24 0.51
N ARG A 211 9.63 11.38 1.44
CA ARG A 211 10.85 11.59 2.23
C ARG A 211 12.08 11.75 1.33
N ARG A 212 12.22 10.92 0.29
CA ARG A 212 13.32 11.03 -0.68
C ARG A 212 13.32 12.38 -1.38
N LYS A 213 12.17 12.85 -1.89
CA LYS A 213 12.07 14.16 -2.55
C LYS A 213 12.33 15.33 -1.62
N MET A 214 11.88 15.26 -0.37
CA MET A 214 12.18 16.27 0.64
C MET A 214 13.68 16.33 0.98
N MET A 215 14.36 15.18 1.06
CA MET A 215 15.82 15.13 1.26
C MET A 215 16.56 15.71 0.06
N GLU A 216 16.19 15.33 -1.18
CA GLU A 216 16.76 15.89 -2.42
C GLU A 216 16.59 17.42 -2.48
N ALA A 217 15.48 17.96 -1.98
CA ALA A 217 15.19 19.39 -1.94
C ALA A 217 15.78 20.13 -0.71
N GLY A 218 16.48 19.43 0.19
CA GLY A 218 17.01 20.03 1.43
C GLY A 218 15.92 20.49 2.42
N GLN A 219 14.70 19.98 2.30
CA GLN A 219 13.52 20.37 3.11
C GLN A 219 13.34 19.50 4.36
N MET A 220 14.19 18.49 4.55
CA MET A 220 14.10 17.56 5.66
C MET A 220 14.99 18.01 6.83
N VAL A 221 14.37 18.48 7.92
CA VAL A 221 15.09 18.95 9.12
C VAL A 221 15.67 17.79 9.93
N LYS A 222 14.99 16.63 9.91
CA LYS A 222 15.39 15.40 10.60
C LYS A 222 15.07 14.21 9.72
N ASN A 223 15.98 13.23 9.65
CA ASN A 223 15.70 12.00 8.93
C ASN A 223 14.61 11.17 9.64
N ILE A 224 13.41 11.14 9.07
CA ILE A 224 12.28 10.35 9.58
C ILE A 224 12.56 8.86 9.33
N ASN A 225 12.58 8.07 10.40
CA ASN A 225 12.83 6.64 10.33
C ASN A 225 11.53 5.84 10.14
N LEU A 226 11.13 5.66 8.88
CA LEU A 226 9.95 4.86 8.51
C LEU A 226 10.05 3.37 8.89
N LYS A 227 11.22 2.85 9.26
CA LYS A 227 11.34 1.44 9.72
C LYS A 227 10.58 1.20 11.03
N LYS A 228 10.40 2.24 11.84
CA LYS A 228 9.67 2.16 13.12
C LYS A 228 8.16 1.94 12.95
N GLU A 229 7.64 2.17 11.75
CA GLU A 229 6.22 2.09 11.45
C GLU A 229 5.86 0.80 10.69
N LEU A 230 6.81 -0.13 10.53
CA LEU A 230 6.59 -1.37 9.77
C LEU A 230 5.61 -2.31 10.48
N ASP A 231 5.41 -2.17 11.79
CA ASP A 231 4.38 -2.87 12.54
C ASP A 231 2.98 -2.53 12.03
N LEU A 232 2.67 -1.24 11.80
CA LEU A 232 1.41 -0.80 11.21
C LEU A 232 1.21 -1.41 9.82
N VAL A 233 2.26 -1.41 8.99
CA VAL A 233 2.23 -2.00 7.65
C VAL A 233 1.95 -3.50 7.72
N ALA A 234 2.54 -4.22 8.68
CA ALA A 234 2.27 -5.63 8.86
C ALA A 234 0.83 -5.91 9.32
N ILE A 235 0.27 -5.09 10.22
CA ILE A 235 -1.14 -5.20 10.65
C ILE A 235 -2.08 -5.01 9.46
N GLY A 236 -1.93 -3.93 8.70
CA GLY A 236 -2.78 -3.65 7.55
C GLY A 236 -2.67 -4.74 6.48
N THR A 237 -1.44 -5.12 6.10
CA THR A 237 -1.19 -6.14 5.08
C THR A 237 -1.80 -7.50 5.45
N ILE A 238 -1.68 -7.93 6.72
CA ILE A 238 -2.28 -9.18 7.19
C ILE A 238 -3.80 -9.05 7.32
N GLY A 239 -4.29 -7.91 7.80
CA GLY A 239 -5.72 -7.61 7.96
C GLY A 239 -6.49 -7.64 6.64
N ASP A 240 -5.86 -7.15 5.57
CA ASP A 240 -6.36 -7.18 4.19
C ASP A 240 -6.21 -8.56 3.51
N MET A 241 -5.56 -9.52 4.18
CA MET A 241 -5.25 -10.84 3.63
C MET A 241 -4.43 -10.76 2.32
N ALA A 242 -3.61 -9.72 2.16
CA ALA A 242 -2.79 -9.53 0.98
C ALA A 242 -1.75 -10.68 0.85
N PRO A 243 -1.46 -11.17 -0.37
CA PRO A 243 -0.48 -12.23 -0.58
C PRO A 243 0.90 -11.85 -0.04
N LEU A 244 1.45 -12.67 0.86
CA LEU A 244 2.77 -12.47 1.46
C LEU A 244 3.91 -12.92 0.53
N VAL A 245 4.01 -12.26 -0.61
CA VAL A 245 5.05 -12.46 -1.63
C VAL A 245 5.74 -11.13 -1.94
N LYS A 246 6.96 -11.17 -2.49
CA LYS A 246 7.72 -9.99 -2.93
C LYS A 246 7.76 -8.88 -1.86
N ASP A 247 7.34 -7.66 -2.17
CA ASP A 247 7.40 -6.52 -1.24
C ASP A 247 6.59 -6.77 0.03
N ASN A 248 5.36 -7.32 -0.06
CA ASN A 248 4.56 -7.67 1.12
C ASN A 248 5.30 -8.64 2.05
N ARG A 249 6.00 -9.63 1.49
CA ARG A 249 6.78 -10.61 2.27
C ARG A 249 7.90 -9.94 3.06
N ILE A 250 8.58 -8.96 2.45
CA ILE A 250 9.64 -8.16 3.08
C ILE A 250 9.02 -7.31 4.18
N LEU A 251 8.03 -6.49 3.85
CA LEU A 251 7.40 -5.56 4.78
C LEU A 251 6.83 -6.27 6.01
N VAL A 252 6.09 -7.37 5.82
CA VAL A 252 5.52 -8.13 6.94
C VAL A 252 6.59 -8.79 7.79
N LYS A 253 7.70 -9.30 7.21
CA LYS A 253 8.80 -9.87 8.01
C LYS A 253 9.37 -8.87 9.01
N PHE A 254 9.72 -7.69 8.52
CA PHE A 254 10.34 -6.66 9.35
C PHE A 254 9.31 -5.97 10.26
N GLY A 255 8.05 -5.87 9.84
CA GLY A 255 6.97 -5.39 10.70
C GLY A 255 6.72 -6.30 11.90
N MET A 256 6.70 -7.61 11.70
CA MET A 256 6.59 -8.58 12.80
C MET A 256 7.79 -8.56 13.75
N GLU A 257 8.97 -8.13 13.28
CA GLU A 257 10.15 -7.91 14.13
C GLU A 257 10.05 -6.60 14.91
N THR A 258 9.42 -5.58 14.35
CA THR A 258 9.21 -4.27 14.98
C THR A 258 8.21 -4.33 16.13
N MET A 259 7.25 -5.26 16.10
CA MET A 259 6.26 -5.46 17.17
C MET A 259 6.81 -6.11 18.46
N LYS A 260 8.03 -6.66 18.43
CA LYS A 260 8.62 -7.38 19.57
C LYS A 260 9.32 -6.42 20.53
#